data_AF-A0A369RLZ4-F1
#
_entry.id   AF-A0A369RLZ4-F1
#
_cell.length_a   1.000
_cell.length_b   1.000
_cell.length_c   1.000
_cell.angle_alpha   90.00
_cell.angle_beta   90.00
_cell.angle_gamma   90.00
#
_symmetry.space_group_name_H-M   'P 1'
#
loop_
_entity.id
_entity.type
_entity.pdbx_description
1 polymer ?
#
loop_
_entity_poly.entity_id
_entity_poly.type
_entity_poly.pdbx_seq_one_letter_code
_entity_poly.pdbx_strand_id
1 'polypeptide(L)'
;SSLVKNVWFKSSACVTAHFFAKVTISIAGTLTLVMAIDRFLLIVRPHSKWKFTMKVSQIITAVIWIVDFSCISGMAVYQFDSISRISSYTFDFNLNLCLGDFESTIVHRILSFLELGYYLVVYVVSLILYLLIIRKLRISRLTFGSQASSTCERRFQIMFTLIACTNAFAFFFITITSIGSDPNAERSIFQNIVSLFPFVNSAIDPILYLIFRRNDIKKQLCCWCTNDAVIEPASQSKTSQIDQVSLMEIQN
;
A
#
# COMPACT_ATOMS: atom_id res chain seq x y z
N SER A 1 26.73 -19.95 28.33
CA SER A 1 25.47 -19.39 27.80
C SER A 1 25.38 -17.95 28.30
N SER A 2 25.50 -16.97 27.42
CA SER A 2 25.41 -15.56 27.82
C SER A 2 23.98 -15.27 28.29
N LEU A 3 23.84 -14.80 29.53
CA LEU A 3 22.58 -14.52 30.21
C LEU A 3 21.93 -13.22 29.68
N VAL A 4 21.97 -12.98 28.37
CA VAL A 4 21.46 -11.76 27.76
C VAL A 4 19.94 -11.86 27.68
N LYS A 5 19.26 -10.96 28.37
CA LYS A 5 17.80 -10.88 28.35
C LYS A 5 17.36 -10.10 27.12
N ASN A 6 16.54 -10.70 26.26
CA ASN A 6 15.89 -9.97 25.18
C ASN A 6 14.59 -9.33 25.70
N VAL A 7 14.67 -8.04 26.04
CA VAL A 7 13.52 -7.24 26.48
C VAL A 7 12.74 -6.62 25.33
N TRP A 8 13.31 -6.59 24.12
CA TRP A 8 12.71 -5.94 22.96
C TRP A 8 11.40 -6.61 22.56
N PHE A 9 11.39 -7.92 22.34
CA PHE A 9 10.21 -8.62 21.83
C PHE A 9 9.02 -8.66 22.81
N LYS A 10 9.28 -8.41 24.10
CA LYS A 10 8.26 -8.30 25.15
C LYS A 10 7.77 -6.87 25.38
N SER A 11 8.40 -5.89 24.75
CA SER A 11 8.00 -4.49 24.89
C SER A 11 6.69 -4.20 24.15
N SER A 12 5.91 -3.25 24.66
CA SER A 12 4.73 -2.73 23.95
C SER A 12 5.10 -2.11 22.59
N ALA A 13 6.31 -1.56 22.48
CA ALA A 13 6.83 -1.02 21.22
C ALA A 13 6.94 -2.10 20.13
N CYS A 14 7.42 -3.30 20.47
CA CYS A 14 7.47 -4.44 19.54
C CYS A 14 6.08 -4.84 19.04
N VAL A 15 5.11 -4.97 19.94
CA VAL A 15 3.73 -5.30 19.59
C VAL A 15 3.12 -4.26 18.68
N THR A 16 3.38 -2.99 18.96
CA THR A 16 2.90 -1.86 18.18
C THR A 16 3.55 -1.85 16.78
N ALA A 17 4.86 -2.11 16.70
CA ALA A 17 5.57 -2.23 15.42
C ALA A 17 5.04 -3.40 14.58
N HIS A 18 4.84 -4.55 15.20
CA HIS A 18 4.25 -5.73 14.55
C HIS A 18 2.84 -5.43 14.02
N PHE A 19 1.99 -4.79 14.84
CA PHE A 19 0.65 -4.38 14.44
C PHE A 19 0.67 -3.47 13.21
N PHE A 20 1.47 -2.41 13.21
CA PHE A 20 1.57 -1.49 12.08
C PHE A 20 2.14 -2.14 10.83
N ALA A 21 3.13 -3.02 10.97
CA ALA A 21 3.67 -3.81 9.86
C ALA A 21 2.57 -4.64 9.19
N LYS A 22 1.79 -5.38 9.99
CA LYS A 22 0.70 -6.24 9.51
C LYS A 22 -0.42 -5.45 8.85
N VAL A 23 -0.87 -4.35 9.48
CA VAL A 23 -1.89 -3.46 8.92
C VAL A 23 -1.43 -2.88 7.58
N THR A 24 -0.18 -2.43 7.49
CA THR A 24 0.36 -1.83 6.27
C THR A 24 0.40 -2.82 5.12
N ILE A 25 0.91 -4.04 5.36
CA ILE A 25 0.97 -5.09 4.35
C ILE A 25 -0.44 -5.49 3.91
N SER A 26 -1.36 -5.66 4.86
CA SER A 26 -2.76 -6.03 4.56
C SER A 26 -3.44 -5.01 3.66
N ILE A 27 -3.42 -3.74 4.08
CA ILE A 27 -4.07 -2.67 3.35
C ILE A 27 -3.43 -2.48 1.98
N ALA A 28 -2.10 -2.55 1.88
CA ALA A 28 -1.40 -2.44 0.61
C ALA A 28 -1.84 -3.52 -0.38
N GLY A 29 -1.94 -4.78 0.07
CA GLY A 29 -2.42 -5.89 -0.75
C GLY A 29 -3.87 -5.69 -1.21
N THR A 30 -4.77 -5.44 -0.26
CA THR A 30 -6.21 -5.29 -0.54
C THR A 30 -6.50 -4.10 -1.46
N LEU A 31 -5.87 -2.94 -1.22
CA LEU A 31 -6.04 -1.77 -2.08
C LEU A 31 -5.47 -2.00 -3.47
N THR A 32 -4.35 -2.72 -3.59
CA THR A 32 -3.79 -3.07 -4.91
C THR A 32 -4.77 -3.89 -5.74
N LEU A 33 -5.45 -4.86 -5.12
CA LEU A 33 -6.50 -5.64 -5.77
C LEU A 33 -7.71 -4.79 -6.16
N VAL A 34 -8.18 -3.92 -5.26
CA VAL A 34 -9.30 -3.01 -5.53
C VAL A 34 -8.99 -2.08 -6.71
N MET A 35 -7.78 -1.52 -6.75
CA MET A 35 -7.31 -0.70 -7.87
C MET A 35 -7.24 -1.51 -9.18
N ALA A 36 -6.80 -2.77 -9.12
CA ALA A 36 -6.76 -3.64 -10.29
C ALA A 36 -8.18 -3.93 -10.82
N ILE A 37 -9.14 -4.19 -9.92
CA ILE A 37 -10.55 -4.43 -10.27
C ILE A 37 -11.17 -3.18 -10.89
N ASP A 38 -11.01 -2.01 -10.28
CA ASP A 38 -11.53 -0.74 -10.80
C ASP A 38 -11.03 -0.49 -12.23
N ARG A 39 -9.71 -0.58 -12.44
CA ARG A 39 -9.10 -0.39 -13.76
C ARG A 39 -9.55 -1.44 -14.77
N PHE A 40 -9.70 -2.68 -14.34
CA PHE A 40 -10.22 -3.74 -15.19
C PHE A 40 -11.66 -3.44 -15.65
N LEU A 41 -12.53 -3.00 -14.74
CA LEU A 41 -13.90 -2.63 -15.06
C LEU A 41 -13.96 -1.46 -16.04
N LEU A 42 -13.14 -0.43 -15.83
CA LEU A 42 -13.09 0.75 -16.70
C LEU A 42 -12.64 0.42 -18.13
N ILE A 43 -11.61 -0.44 -18.28
CA ILE A 43 -10.98 -0.71 -19.59
C ILE A 43 -11.69 -1.84 -20.34
N VAL A 44 -12.08 -2.92 -19.64
CA VAL A 44 -12.67 -4.09 -20.30
C VAL A 44 -14.18 -3.93 -20.47
N ARG A 45 -14.85 -3.19 -19.57
CA ARG A 45 -16.30 -2.97 -19.63
C ARG A 45 -16.67 -1.48 -19.58
N PRO A 46 -16.31 -0.69 -20.62
CA PRO A 46 -16.49 0.76 -20.63
C PRO A 46 -17.94 1.24 -20.51
N HIS A 47 -18.93 0.42 -20.87
CA HIS A 47 -20.36 0.72 -20.74
C HIS A 47 -21.03 0.08 -19.52
N SER A 48 -20.27 -0.57 -18.64
CA SER A 48 -20.83 -1.17 -17.43
C SER A 48 -21.36 -0.10 -16.47
N LYS A 49 -22.48 -0.41 -15.78
CA LYS A 49 -22.99 0.38 -14.66
C LYS A 49 -22.13 0.27 -13.40
N TRP A 50 -21.18 -0.67 -13.37
CA TRP A 50 -20.34 -1.00 -12.21
C TRP A 50 -19.09 -0.12 -12.09
N LYS A 51 -19.12 1.12 -12.59
CA LYS A 51 -17.98 2.03 -12.47
C LYS A 51 -17.85 2.53 -11.05
N PHE A 52 -16.64 2.53 -10.51
CA PHE A 52 -16.44 3.07 -9.17
C PHE A 52 -16.49 4.58 -9.26
N THR A 53 -17.45 5.17 -8.57
CA THR A 53 -17.49 6.61 -8.36
C THR A 53 -16.58 6.97 -7.19
N MET A 54 -16.14 8.24 -7.10
CA MET A 54 -15.31 8.70 -5.98
C MET A 54 -15.92 8.36 -4.62
N LYS A 55 -17.25 8.52 -4.47
CA LYS A 55 -17.98 8.17 -3.24
C LYS A 55 -17.90 6.67 -2.93
N VAL A 56 -18.09 5.83 -3.93
CA VAL A 56 -18.01 4.37 -3.77
C VAL A 56 -16.59 3.94 -3.40
N SER A 57 -15.56 4.50 -4.05
CA SER A 57 -14.16 4.21 -3.69
C SER A 57 -13.84 4.63 -2.26
N GLN A 58 -14.30 5.79 -1.81
CA GLN A 58 -14.15 6.23 -0.41
C GLN A 58 -14.80 5.27 0.58
N ILE A 59 -16.03 4.81 0.29
CA ILE A 59 -16.75 3.83 1.13
C ILE A 59 -16.00 2.50 1.17
N ILE A 60 -15.58 1.96 0.01
CA ILE A 60 -14.83 0.71 -0.08
C ILE A 60 -13.54 0.81 0.72
N THR A 61 -12.76 1.88 0.54
CA THR A 61 -11.54 2.11 1.30
C THR A 61 -11.81 2.17 2.80
N ALA A 62 -12.83 2.92 3.24
CA ALA A 62 -13.18 2.99 4.67
C ALA A 62 -13.56 1.62 5.25
N VAL A 63 -14.33 0.82 4.52
CA VAL A 63 -14.69 -0.55 4.92
C VAL A 63 -13.44 -1.43 5.04
N ILE A 64 -12.53 -1.38 4.07
CA ILE A 64 -11.27 -2.13 4.11
C ILE A 64 -10.46 -1.76 5.36
N TRP A 65 -10.33 -0.47 5.66
CA TRP A 65 -9.64 -0.02 6.87
C TRP A 65 -10.26 -0.59 8.13
N ILE A 66 -11.60 -0.53 8.27
CA ILE A 66 -12.29 -1.04 9.46
C ILE A 66 -12.10 -2.56 9.59
N VAL A 67 -12.27 -3.31 8.50
CA VAL A 67 -12.15 -4.77 8.49
C VAL A 67 -10.72 -5.22 8.79
N ASP A 68 -9.73 -4.65 8.11
CA ASP A 68 -8.32 -5.00 8.29
C ASP A 68 -7.85 -4.62 9.70
N PHE A 69 -8.19 -3.43 10.19
CA PHE A 69 -7.82 -3.01 11.54
C PHE A 69 -8.44 -3.90 12.61
N SER A 70 -9.69 -4.32 12.44
CA SER A 70 -10.38 -5.23 13.36
C SER A 70 -9.76 -6.63 13.33
N CYS A 71 -9.44 -7.16 12.14
CA CYS A 71 -8.83 -8.48 12.00
C CYS A 71 -7.41 -8.51 12.58
N ILE A 72 -6.56 -7.54 12.21
CA ILE A 72 -5.17 -7.47 12.65
C ILE A 72 -5.06 -7.15 14.15
N SER A 73 -5.96 -6.35 14.72
CA SER A 73 -5.96 -6.11 16.17
C SER A 73 -6.28 -7.38 16.95
N GLY A 74 -7.27 -8.18 16.51
CA GLY A 74 -7.55 -9.49 17.09
C GLY A 74 -6.34 -10.43 17.03
N MET A 75 -5.66 -10.50 15.88
CA MET A 75 -4.43 -11.26 15.70
C MET A 75 -3.29 -10.78 16.62
N ALA A 76 -3.09 -9.47 16.72
CA ALA A 76 -2.03 -8.89 17.55
C ALA A 76 -2.23 -9.16 19.04
N VAL A 77 -3.46 -9.09 19.54
CA VAL A 77 -3.79 -9.43 20.94
C VAL A 77 -3.50 -10.90 21.21
N TYR A 78 -3.94 -11.78 20.32
CA TYR A 78 -3.72 -13.23 20.46
C TYR A 78 -2.23 -13.58 20.45
N GLN A 79 -1.46 -12.96 19.56
CA GLN A 79 -0.04 -13.19 19.46
C GLN A 79 0.75 -12.60 20.64
N PHE A 80 0.32 -11.46 21.19
CA PHE A 80 0.90 -10.90 22.39
C PHE A 80 0.73 -11.82 23.60
N ASP A 81 -0.46 -12.43 23.77
CA ASP A 81 -0.68 -13.42 24.82
C ASP A 81 0.31 -14.60 24.68
N SER A 82 0.51 -15.12 23.46
CA SER A 82 1.48 -16.18 23.18
C SER A 82 2.91 -15.76 23.54
N ILE A 83 3.36 -14.61 23.03
CA ILE A 83 4.71 -14.09 23.23
C ILE A 83 5.00 -13.82 24.71
N SER A 84 4.01 -13.40 25.49
CA SER A 84 4.17 -13.13 26.92
C SER A 84 4.60 -14.38 27.71
N ARG A 85 4.20 -15.58 27.25
CA ARG A 85 4.50 -16.88 27.85
C ARG A 85 5.89 -17.40 27.50
N ILE A 86 6.52 -16.89 26.44
CA ILE A 86 7.86 -17.28 26.00
C ILE A 86 8.91 -16.73 26.98
N SER A 87 9.96 -17.50 27.25
CA SER A 87 11.07 -17.06 28.11
C SER A 87 11.79 -15.84 27.53
N SER A 88 12.14 -14.87 28.38
CA SER A 88 12.87 -13.66 27.96
C SER A 88 14.32 -13.92 27.55
N TYR A 89 14.78 -15.18 27.66
CA TYR A 89 16.12 -15.63 27.28
C TYR A 89 16.12 -16.35 25.93
N THR A 90 14.97 -16.45 25.26
CA THR A 90 14.86 -17.05 23.93
C THR A 90 15.33 -16.06 22.86
N PHE A 91 16.23 -16.52 21.98
CA PHE A 91 16.66 -15.78 20.79
C PHE A 91 16.21 -16.53 19.54
N ASP A 92 15.19 -15.99 18.88
CA ASP A 92 14.68 -16.48 17.60
C ASP A 92 14.65 -15.31 16.61
N PHE A 93 14.90 -15.58 15.33
CA PHE A 93 14.92 -14.55 14.29
C PHE A 93 13.60 -13.77 14.21
N ASN A 94 12.45 -14.46 14.27
CA ASN A 94 11.13 -13.83 14.16
C ASN A 94 10.80 -12.99 15.40
N LEU A 95 11.16 -13.49 16.59
CA LEU A 95 10.98 -12.75 17.85
C LEU A 95 11.87 -11.51 17.90
N ASN A 96 13.13 -11.63 17.49
CA ASN A 96 14.08 -10.52 17.48
C ASN A 96 13.66 -9.38 16.55
N LEU A 97 13.01 -9.70 15.43
CA LEU A 97 12.50 -8.73 14.47
C LEU A 97 11.06 -8.29 14.72
N CYS A 98 10.41 -8.77 15.79
CA CYS A 98 9.00 -8.50 16.04
C CYS A 98 8.09 -8.90 14.87
N LEU A 99 8.44 -9.98 14.16
CA LEU A 99 7.58 -10.58 13.16
C LEU A 99 6.50 -11.45 13.81
N GLY A 100 6.70 -11.80 15.08
CA GLY A 100 5.76 -12.55 15.89
C GLY A 100 6.08 -14.03 15.98
N ASP A 101 5.26 -14.74 16.76
CA ASP A 101 5.36 -16.18 16.99
C ASP A 101 4.42 -16.94 16.05
N PHE A 102 4.99 -17.83 15.23
CA PHE A 102 4.27 -18.55 14.16
C PHE A 102 4.23 -20.06 14.34
N GLU A 103 5.07 -20.62 15.23
CA GLU A 103 5.30 -22.06 15.35
C GLU A 103 4.96 -22.61 16.74
N SER A 104 4.63 -21.76 17.73
CA SER A 104 4.36 -22.22 19.09
C SER A 104 3.12 -23.10 19.23
N THR A 105 2.09 -22.88 18.40
CA THR A 105 0.83 -23.62 18.46
C THR A 105 0.28 -23.88 17.07
N ILE A 106 -0.48 -24.97 16.95
CA ILE A 106 -1.16 -25.33 15.69
C ILE A 106 -2.07 -24.21 15.18
N VAL A 107 -2.68 -23.44 16.08
CA VAL A 107 -3.58 -22.33 15.74
C VAL A 107 -2.80 -21.18 15.11
N HIS A 108 -1.66 -20.78 15.68
CA HIS A 108 -0.80 -19.75 15.09
C HIS A 108 -0.32 -20.17 13.70
N ARG A 109 0.03 -21.45 13.54
CA ARG A 109 0.47 -22.00 12.26
C ARG A 109 -0.64 -21.94 11.19
N ILE A 110 -1.86 -22.36 11.53
CA ILE A 110 -3.02 -22.28 10.63
C ILE A 110 -3.31 -20.83 10.23
N LEU A 111 -3.34 -19.91 11.20
CA LEU A 111 -3.60 -18.49 10.93
C LEU A 111 -2.53 -17.89 10.01
N SER A 112 -1.27 -18.25 10.20
CA SER A 112 -0.15 -17.80 9.37
C SER A 112 -0.27 -18.30 7.93
N PHE A 113 -0.66 -19.57 7.73
CA PHE A 113 -0.90 -20.12 6.40
C PHE A 113 -2.13 -19.49 5.72
N LEU A 114 -3.19 -19.20 6.48
CA LEU A 114 -4.37 -18.50 5.96
C LEU A 114 -4.00 -17.08 5.52
N GLU A 115 -3.22 -16.35 6.33
CA GLU A 115 -2.73 -15.02 5.99
C GLU A 115 -1.84 -15.05 4.73
N LEU A 116 -0.88 -15.96 4.67
CA LEU A 116 0.00 -16.12 3.52
C LEU A 116 -0.78 -16.48 2.25
N GLY A 117 -1.73 -17.41 2.37
CA GLY A 117 -2.62 -17.81 1.28
C GLY A 117 -3.49 -16.67 0.80
N TYR A 118 -4.03 -15.86 1.71
CA TYR A 118 -4.79 -14.66 1.37
C TYR A 118 -3.94 -13.69 0.53
N TYR A 119 -2.73 -13.34 0.98
CA TYR A 119 -1.87 -12.43 0.22
C TYR A 119 -1.47 -13.00 -1.14
N LEU A 120 -1.13 -14.28 -1.20
CA LEU A 120 -0.81 -14.94 -2.47
C LEU A 120 -1.99 -14.82 -3.45
N VAL A 121 -3.21 -15.12 -3.01
CA VAL A 121 -4.42 -15.01 -3.85
C VAL A 121 -4.63 -13.56 -4.30
N VAL A 122 -4.57 -12.60 -3.37
CA VAL A 122 -4.76 -11.17 -3.66
C VAL A 122 -3.78 -10.69 -4.74
N TYR A 123 -2.50 -11.02 -4.62
CA TYR A 123 -1.48 -10.58 -5.59
C TYR A 123 -1.55 -11.36 -6.91
N VAL A 124 -1.83 -12.66 -6.90
CA VAL A 124 -2.02 -13.45 -8.13
C VAL A 124 -3.23 -12.96 -8.92
N VAL A 125 -4.37 -12.70 -8.26
CA VAL A 125 -5.55 -12.16 -8.92
C VAL A 125 -5.25 -10.76 -9.48
N SER A 126 -4.57 -9.90 -8.71
CA SER A 126 -4.16 -8.57 -9.17
C SER A 126 -3.28 -8.66 -10.43
N LEU A 127 -2.30 -9.57 -10.44
CA LEU A 127 -1.42 -9.80 -11.57
C LEU A 127 -2.20 -10.26 -12.81
N ILE A 128 -3.11 -11.23 -12.65
CA ILE A 128 -3.97 -11.69 -13.74
C ILE A 128 -4.81 -10.54 -14.31
N LEU A 129 -5.43 -9.73 -13.45
CA LEU A 129 -6.22 -8.57 -13.88
C LEU A 129 -5.36 -7.59 -14.68
N TYR A 130 -4.15 -7.24 -14.22
CA TYR A 130 -3.24 -6.36 -14.96
C TYR A 130 -2.82 -6.95 -16.31
N LEU A 131 -2.54 -8.25 -16.39
CA LEU A 131 -2.23 -8.93 -17.65
C LEU A 131 -3.40 -8.88 -18.64
N LEU A 132 -4.64 -9.08 -18.15
CA LEU A 132 -5.85 -8.96 -18.97
C LEU A 132 -6.05 -7.53 -19.47
N ILE A 133 -5.83 -6.52 -18.62
CA ILE A 133 -5.88 -5.11 -19.03
C ILE A 133 -4.85 -4.83 -20.13
N ILE A 134 -3.60 -5.26 -19.96
CA ILE A 134 -2.53 -5.09 -20.96
C ILE A 134 -2.93 -5.75 -22.28
N ARG A 135 -3.42 -6.99 -22.24
CA ARG A 135 -3.88 -7.72 -23.43
C ARG A 135 -4.99 -6.96 -24.15
N LYS A 136 -6.01 -6.49 -23.41
CA LYS A 136 -7.14 -5.76 -24.00
C LYS A 136 -6.70 -4.45 -24.65
N LEU A 137 -5.81 -3.69 -24.00
CA LEU A 137 -5.27 -2.46 -24.56
C LEU A 137 -4.41 -2.70 -25.81
N ARG A 138 -3.62 -3.78 -25.85
CA ARG A 138 -2.87 -4.15 -27.06
C ARG A 138 -3.81 -4.46 -28.23
N ILE A 139 -4.85 -5.26 -27.99
CA ILE A 139 -5.85 -5.59 -29.02
C ILE A 139 -6.56 -4.32 -29.49
N SER A 140 -7.02 -3.47 -28.56
CA SER A 140 -7.71 -2.23 -28.91
C SER A 140 -6.87 -1.29 -29.78
N ARG A 141 -5.55 -1.25 -29.59
CA ARG A 141 -4.65 -0.44 -30.43
C ARG A 141 -4.50 -1.00 -31.84
N LEU A 142 -4.43 -2.32 -31.96
CA LEU A 142 -4.36 -2.99 -33.27
C LEU A 142 -5.66 -2.77 -34.06
N THR A 143 -6.81 -2.71 -33.37
CA THR A 143 -8.12 -2.57 -34.01
C THR A 143 -8.51 -1.12 -34.31
N PHE A 144 -8.24 -0.17 -33.42
CA PHE A 144 -8.76 1.20 -33.50
C PHE A 144 -7.71 2.28 -33.81
N GLY A 145 -6.44 1.89 -34.03
CA GLY A 145 -5.36 2.86 -34.18
C GLY A 145 -5.06 3.62 -32.87
N SER A 146 -3.93 4.34 -32.84
CA SER A 146 -3.27 4.90 -31.65
C SER A 146 -4.07 5.90 -30.76
N GLN A 147 -5.36 6.12 -31.00
CA GLN A 147 -5.98 7.40 -30.66
C GLN A 147 -6.63 7.50 -29.27
N ALA A 148 -6.73 6.42 -28.47
CA ALA A 148 -7.60 6.42 -27.28
C ALA A 148 -6.92 6.40 -25.90
N SER A 149 -5.63 6.06 -25.78
CA SER A 149 -4.98 5.90 -24.46
C SER A 149 -4.04 7.06 -24.17
N SER A 150 -4.37 7.87 -23.16
CA SER A 150 -3.51 8.97 -22.73
C SER A 150 -2.18 8.44 -22.17
N THR A 151 -1.07 9.14 -22.45
CA THR A 151 0.27 8.79 -21.91
C THR A 151 0.27 8.71 -20.38
N CYS A 152 -0.58 9.50 -19.72
CA CYS A 152 -0.79 9.50 -18.27
C CYS A 152 -1.36 8.17 -17.77
N GLU A 153 -2.45 7.69 -18.38
CA GLU A 153 -3.08 6.43 -18.02
C GLU A 153 -2.14 5.24 -18.19
N ARG A 154 -1.34 5.24 -19.27
CA ARG A 154 -0.33 4.20 -19.52
C ARG A 154 0.75 4.18 -18.43
N ARG A 155 1.18 5.34 -17.93
CA ARG A 155 2.20 5.42 -16.86
C ARG A 155 1.67 4.84 -15.56
N PHE A 156 0.46 5.22 -15.15
CA PHE A 156 -0.18 4.66 -13.95
C PHE A 156 -0.35 3.14 -14.06
N GLN A 157 -0.78 2.65 -15.22
CA GLN A 157 -0.93 1.22 -15.42
C GLN A 157 0.39 0.45 -15.33
N ILE A 158 1.48 0.96 -15.91
CA ILE A 158 2.82 0.35 -15.79
C ILE A 158 3.25 0.34 -14.32
N MET A 159 3.10 1.47 -13.62
CA MET A 159 3.44 1.59 -12.21
C MET A 159 2.69 0.56 -11.35
N PHE A 160 1.37 0.45 -11.49
CA PHE A 160 0.60 -0.52 -10.71
C PHE A 160 0.89 -1.98 -11.09
N THR A 161 1.18 -2.24 -12.36
CA THR A 161 1.61 -3.59 -12.79
C THR A 161 2.94 -3.95 -12.14
N LEU A 162 3.91 -3.02 -12.09
CA LEU A 162 5.19 -3.25 -11.43
C LEU A 162 5.01 -3.51 -9.92
N ILE A 163 4.18 -2.71 -9.24
CA ILE A 163 3.84 -2.91 -7.83
C ILE A 163 3.22 -4.29 -7.60
N ALA A 164 2.27 -4.71 -8.43
CA ALA A 164 1.65 -6.02 -8.33
C ALA A 164 2.66 -7.15 -8.58
N CYS A 165 3.55 -7.01 -9.56
CA CYS A 165 4.60 -7.98 -9.86
C CYS A 165 5.62 -8.13 -8.72
N THR A 166 6.14 -7.03 -8.18
CA THR A 166 7.15 -7.08 -7.11
C THR A 166 6.56 -7.70 -5.84
N ASN A 167 5.31 -7.35 -5.50
CA ASN A 167 4.59 -7.98 -4.39
C ASN A 167 4.33 -9.47 -4.64
N ALA A 168 3.76 -9.85 -5.80
CA ALA A 168 3.49 -11.24 -6.13
C ALA A 168 4.76 -12.10 -6.07
N PHE A 169 5.87 -11.57 -6.58
CA PHE A 169 7.18 -12.22 -6.52
C PHE A 169 7.64 -12.42 -5.07
N ALA A 170 7.58 -11.38 -4.23
CA ALA A 170 7.97 -11.49 -2.82
C ALA A 170 7.15 -12.58 -2.09
N PHE A 171 5.83 -12.55 -2.22
CA PHE A 171 4.95 -13.52 -1.55
C PHE A 171 5.05 -14.94 -2.11
N PHE A 172 5.36 -15.10 -3.40
CA PHE A 172 5.62 -16.40 -4.01
C PHE A 172 6.86 -17.07 -3.38
N PHE A 173 7.96 -16.34 -3.24
CA PHE A 173 9.18 -16.87 -2.60
C PHE A 173 8.94 -17.22 -1.14
N ILE A 174 8.25 -16.36 -0.38
CA ILE A 174 7.88 -16.64 1.02
C ILE A 174 7.06 -17.94 1.10
N THR A 175 6.07 -18.10 0.24
CA THR A 175 5.22 -19.30 0.19
C THR A 175 6.02 -20.56 -0.08
N ILE A 176 6.88 -20.57 -1.10
CA ILE A 176 7.72 -21.73 -1.42
C ILE A 176 8.62 -22.07 -0.23
N THR A 177 9.26 -21.07 0.36
CA THR A 177 10.17 -21.29 1.48
C THR A 177 9.48 -21.76 2.76
N SER A 178 8.19 -21.42 2.93
CA SER A 178 7.36 -21.84 4.06
C SER A 178 6.74 -23.23 3.89
N ILE A 179 6.51 -23.68 2.66
CA ILE A 179 6.02 -25.04 2.37
C ILE A 179 7.18 -26.04 2.35
N GLY A 180 8.32 -25.64 1.79
CA GLY A 180 9.51 -26.49 1.67
C GLY A 180 10.34 -26.61 2.95
N SER A 181 10.00 -25.88 4.02
CA SER A 181 10.67 -25.99 5.31
C SER A 181 10.16 -27.20 6.09
N ASP A 182 11.08 -28.11 6.46
CA ASP A 182 10.79 -29.11 7.49
C ASP A 182 10.51 -28.37 8.81
N PRO A 183 9.35 -28.60 9.45
CA PRO A 183 9.00 -27.96 10.72
C PRO A 183 10.00 -28.24 11.85
N ASN A 184 10.80 -29.31 11.75
CA ASN A 184 11.77 -29.70 12.77
C ASN A 184 13.20 -29.22 12.45
N ALA A 185 13.43 -28.64 11.27
CA ALA A 185 14.75 -28.17 10.88
C ALA A 185 14.95 -26.69 11.27
N GLU A 186 16.18 -26.34 11.67
CA GLU A 186 16.53 -24.94 11.88
C GLU A 186 16.33 -24.12 10.61
N ARG A 187 15.74 -22.93 10.78
CA ARG A 187 15.43 -22.04 9.67
C ARG A 187 16.72 -21.57 8.99
N SER A 188 16.80 -21.74 7.68
CA SER A 188 17.97 -21.34 6.91
C SER A 188 18.11 -19.81 6.83
N ILE A 189 19.35 -19.32 6.68
CA ILE A 189 19.63 -17.89 6.44
C ILE A 189 18.84 -17.37 5.23
N PHE A 190 18.65 -18.20 4.21
CA PHE A 190 17.87 -17.85 3.02
C PHE A 190 16.40 -17.54 3.36
N GLN A 191 15.75 -18.37 4.17
CA GLN A 191 14.38 -18.13 4.64
C GLN A 191 14.25 -16.82 5.44
N ASN A 192 15.25 -16.53 6.28
CA ASN A 192 15.32 -15.28 7.03
C ASN A 192 15.39 -14.07 6.09
N ILE A 193 16.24 -14.11 5.06
CA ILE A 193 16.33 -13.02 4.07
C ILE A 193 15.03 -12.85 3.29
N VAL A 194 14.43 -13.95 2.83
CA VAL A 194 13.17 -13.92 2.07
C VAL A 194 12.02 -13.34 2.89
N SER A 195 11.97 -13.60 4.20
CA SER A 195 10.95 -13.03 5.09
C SER A 195 11.02 -11.51 5.22
N LEU A 196 12.15 -10.87 4.85
CA LEU A 196 12.31 -9.42 4.85
C LEU A 196 11.81 -8.75 3.57
N PHE A 197 11.58 -9.50 2.49
CA PHE A 197 11.20 -8.95 1.18
C PHE A 197 9.92 -8.11 1.17
N PRO A 198 8.85 -8.43 1.93
CA PRO A 198 7.67 -7.59 1.97
C PRO A 198 7.97 -6.17 2.46
N PHE A 199 8.88 -6.04 3.43
CA PHE A 199 9.29 -4.74 3.98
C PHE A 199 10.14 -3.94 2.98
N VAL A 200 11.03 -4.63 2.25
CA VAL A 200 11.77 -4.01 1.15
C VAL A 200 10.82 -3.50 0.08
N ASN A 201 9.75 -4.25 -0.21
CA ASN A 201 8.77 -3.84 -1.20
C ASN A 201 8.01 -2.57 -0.81
N SER A 202 7.72 -2.37 0.48
CA SER A 202 7.14 -1.10 0.97
C SER A 202 8.04 0.12 0.72
N ALA A 203 9.36 -0.06 0.61
CA ALA A 203 10.29 1.02 0.24
C ALA A 203 10.35 1.28 -1.27
N ILE A 204 10.01 0.28 -2.10
CA ILE A 204 10.00 0.39 -3.56
C ILE A 204 8.81 1.24 -4.03
N ASP A 205 7.66 1.15 -3.37
CA ASP A 205 6.44 1.85 -3.78
C ASP A 205 6.65 3.38 -3.90
N PRO A 206 7.17 4.12 -2.87
CA PRO A 206 7.48 5.55 -3.00
C PRO A 206 8.47 5.88 -4.13
N ILE A 207 9.47 5.02 -4.36
CA ILE A 207 10.46 5.21 -5.42
C ILE A 207 9.78 5.12 -6.80
N LEU A 208 8.88 4.15 -6.98
CA LEU A 208 8.08 4.03 -8.20
C LEU A 208 7.19 5.27 -8.39
N TYR A 209 6.51 5.74 -7.35
CA TYR A 209 5.72 6.98 -7.43
C TYR A 209 6.57 8.18 -7.85
N LEU A 210 7.77 8.35 -7.28
CA LEU A 210 8.69 9.43 -7.63
C LEU A 210 9.16 9.35 -9.09
N ILE A 211 9.51 8.16 -9.58
CA ILE A 211 9.98 7.95 -10.95
C ILE A 211 8.87 8.28 -11.95
N PHE A 212 7.66 7.76 -11.72
CA PHE A 212 6.55 7.92 -12.67
C PHE A 212 5.88 9.30 -12.59
N ARG A 213 5.97 10.01 -11.46
CA ARG A 213 5.37 11.35 -11.23
C ARG A 213 6.40 12.50 -11.22
N ARG A 214 7.66 12.23 -11.57
CA ARG A 214 8.77 13.20 -11.49
C ARG A 214 8.46 14.55 -12.12
N ASN A 215 7.79 14.57 -13.28
CA ASN A 215 7.50 15.80 -14.02
C ASN A 215 6.42 16.66 -13.33
N ASP A 216 5.40 16.02 -12.75
CA ASP A 216 4.33 16.74 -12.05
C ASP A 216 4.85 17.30 -10.71
N ILE A 217 5.69 16.54 -10.01
CA ILE A 217 6.35 16.97 -8.78
C ILE A 217 7.32 18.13 -9.06
N LYS A 218 8.10 18.07 -10.14
CA LYS A 218 8.96 19.20 -10.55
C LYS A 218 8.15 20.47 -10.79
N LYS A 219 6.98 20.34 -11.45
CA LYS A 219 6.09 21.47 -11.73
C LYS A 219 5.48 22.04 -10.45
N GLN A 220 5.05 21.19 -9.52
CA GLN A 220 4.55 21.61 -8.20
C GLN A 220 5.63 22.30 -7.37
N LEU A 221 6.86 21.77 -7.35
CA LEU A 221 8.00 22.37 -6.64
C LEU A 221 8.39 23.72 -7.24
N CYS A 222 8.40 23.86 -8.57
CA CYS A 222 8.65 25.16 -9.22
C CYS A 222 7.57 26.21 -8.88
N CYS A 223 6.29 25.82 -8.83
CA CYS A 223 5.20 26.71 -8.43
C CYS A 223 5.26 27.09 -6.93
N TRP A 224 5.79 26.22 -6.08
CA TRP A 224 6.02 26.54 -4.67
C TRP A 224 7.15 27.56 -4.49
N CYS A 225 8.27 27.39 -5.19
CA CYS A 225 9.38 28.35 -5.15
C CYS A 225 9.02 29.73 -5.72
N THR A 226 7.98 29.87 -6.54
CA THR A 226 7.54 31.17 -7.07
C THR A 226 6.58 31.91 -6.14
N ASN A 227 5.86 31.20 -5.27
CA ASN A 227 4.94 31.83 -4.31
C ASN A 227 5.66 32.39 -3.07
N ASP A 228 6.81 31.84 -2.70
CA ASP A 228 7.62 32.37 -1.58
C ASP A 228 8.39 33.66 -1.97
N ALA A 229 8.45 34.00 -3.26
CA ALA A 229 9.07 35.24 -3.75
C ALA A 229 8.08 36.43 -3.85
N VAL A 230 6.79 36.23 -3.55
CA VAL A 230 5.73 37.25 -3.69
C VAL A 230 4.98 37.44 -2.35
N ILE A 231 5.73 37.55 -1.26
CA ILE A 231 5.23 38.17 -0.01
C ILE A 231 6.21 39.30 0.34
N GLU A 232 6.20 40.34 -0.48
CA GLU A 232 6.68 41.66 -0.06
C GLU A 232 5.52 42.35 0.67
N PRO A 233 5.70 42.83 1.91
CA PRO A 233 4.61 43.47 2.64
C PRO A 233 4.38 44.84 2.03
N ALA A 234 3.28 45.01 1.30
CA ALA A 234 2.77 46.33 0.93
C ALA A 234 2.24 47.03 2.20
N SER A 235 3.14 47.56 3.01
CA SER A 235 2.82 48.50 4.06
C SER A 235 2.62 49.89 3.45
N GLN A 236 1.35 50.28 3.35
CA GLN A 236 0.80 51.62 3.57
C GLN A 236 1.50 52.85 2.95
N SER A 237 0.78 53.56 2.07
CA SER A 237 0.45 54.96 2.35
C SER A 237 -0.99 55.29 1.92
N LYS A 238 -1.80 55.75 2.89
CA LYS A 238 -3.07 56.49 2.72
C LYS A 238 -2.74 57.86 2.08
N THR A 239 -3.60 58.64 1.42
CA THR A 239 -4.95 59.13 1.81
C THR A 239 -5.48 60.08 0.71
N SER A 240 -6.81 60.33 0.72
CA SER A 240 -7.54 61.49 0.13
C SER A 240 -7.88 61.39 -1.36
N GLN A 241 -9.08 61.67 -1.88
CA GLN A 241 -10.37 62.24 -1.42
C GLN A 241 -11.35 61.98 -2.60
N ILE A 242 -12.55 61.41 -2.40
CA ILE A 242 -13.87 62.07 -2.31
C ILE A 242 -14.40 62.66 -3.65
N ASP A 243 -15.71 62.44 -3.85
CA ASP A 243 -16.66 62.92 -4.89
C ASP A 243 -16.70 62.11 -6.20
N GLN A 244 -17.83 61.66 -6.77
CA GLN A 244 -19.27 61.86 -6.56
C GLN A 244 -20.00 60.74 -7.37
N VAL A 245 -20.96 60.02 -6.80
CA VAL A 245 -22.42 60.14 -7.05
C VAL A 245 -22.87 60.01 -8.51
N SER A 246 -23.50 58.86 -8.84
CA SER A 246 -24.69 58.69 -9.72
C SER A 246 -24.89 57.18 -9.93
N LEU A 247 -25.57 56.45 -9.03
CA LEU A 247 -27.01 56.38 -8.80
C LEU A 247 -27.85 56.02 -10.04
N MET A 248 -28.13 54.71 -10.13
CA MET A 248 -29.41 54.04 -10.45
C MET A 248 -30.23 54.43 -11.69
N GLU A 249 -30.46 53.39 -12.50
CA GLU A 249 -31.78 52.87 -12.90
C GLU A 249 -32.95 53.86 -13.08
N ILE A 250 -33.49 53.98 -14.30
CA ILE A 250 -34.94 54.05 -14.56
C ILE A 250 -35.30 53.35 -15.89
N GLN A 251 -36.06 52.26 -15.75
CA GLN A 251 -37.23 51.73 -16.49
C GLN A 251 -37.38 51.68 -18.03
N ASN A 252 -38.03 50.55 -18.40
CA ASN A 252 -38.87 50.22 -19.57
C ASN A 252 -38.18 49.68 -20.84
#